data_AF-A0A3N6NEF6-F1
#
_entry.id   AF-A0A3N6NEF6-F1
#
_cell.length_a   1.000
_cell.length_b   1.000
_cell.length_c   1.000
_cell.angle_alpha   90.00
_cell.angle_beta   90.00
_cell.angle_gamma   90.00
#
_symmetry.space_group_name_H-M   'P 1'
#
loop_
_entity.id
_entity.type
_entity.pdbx_description
1 polymer ?
#
loop_
_entity_poly.entity_id
_entity_poly.type
_entity_poly.pdbx_seq_one_letter_code
_entity_poly.pdbx_strand_id
1 'polypeptide(L)'
;MAFRKLLTGWALAGTVCLLSVAHAASLSDPAATQSATPARAAAATHTTAPVPAGPLGSANVARLALDEAWLPAVRPNMNEQVIYIPVDGDGTVTLETTIYRPDGPGPFPMVVFNHGKILGDPRSQSRSDPVSFAREFVRRGYVVVAPNRRGFAGSGGAYEQDGCDVASNGLGQAADVAATIDYMSKQPYVDADHIAVAGTSHGGLATIAYGTQAAHGVRALINFSGGLRQDACTGWQDNLTQAFGGYGGKARVASLWLYGDNDSVWTPGLVANMFAAYRTAQAGQSLPAAGAKLVDYGSYKNDAHRLVGDRDGVQVWWPEVEAFLAREGMPTAVEYRVPAPAAPHGTDFAAIDSVSAVPYLDQAGRDGYRNFLKQYPSRAFAVSGSGAWSWAEGGDNPMAVAVANCQKHSSDACHLYAVNGNVVWSNDATVTARNDASAGATPDAVATADNDRHALASR
;
A
#
# COMPACT_ATOMS: atom_id res chain seq x y z
N MET A 1 -32.06 34.17 29.68
CA MET A 1 -32.23 35.47 30.36
C MET A 1 -30.89 36.16 30.53
N ALA A 2 -30.75 37.32 29.88
CA ALA A 2 -30.15 38.56 30.39
C ALA A 2 -28.77 38.51 31.11
N PHE A 3 -27.68 38.96 30.46
CA PHE A 3 -27.15 40.34 30.45
C PHE A 3 -26.55 40.87 31.78
N ARG A 4 -25.21 40.91 31.80
CA ARG A 4 -24.29 42.06 32.06
C ARG A 4 -24.54 43.01 33.26
N LYS A 5 -23.43 43.27 33.99
CA LYS A 5 -22.94 44.59 34.49
C LYS A 5 -21.43 44.42 34.84
N LEU A 6 -20.47 45.12 34.20
CA LEU A 6 -20.03 46.53 34.33
C LEU A 6 -19.44 46.80 35.74
N LEU A 7 -18.35 47.53 36.02
CA LEU A 7 -17.33 48.40 35.38
C LEU A 7 -16.28 48.65 36.51
N THR A 8 -14.98 48.94 36.30
CA THR A 8 -14.29 50.28 36.25
C THR A 8 -12.78 50.00 36.49
N GLY A 9 -11.73 50.74 36.07
CA GLY A 9 -11.43 51.97 35.31
C GLY A 9 -9.94 51.89 34.85
N TRP A 10 -9.49 52.38 33.68
CA TRP A 10 -9.05 53.74 33.29
C TRP A 10 -8.01 54.36 34.25
N ALA A 11 -6.78 54.76 33.87
CA ALA A 11 -6.32 55.65 32.79
C ALA A 11 -4.83 55.33 32.43
N LEU A 12 -4.35 55.33 31.18
CA LEU A 12 -4.12 56.39 30.16
C LEU A 12 -2.87 57.28 30.39
N ALA A 13 -1.85 57.06 29.55
CA ALA A 13 -0.99 58.04 28.85
C ALA A 13 0.00 57.22 27.99
N GLY A 14 0.29 57.44 26.71
CA GLY A 14 -0.04 58.43 25.68
C GLY A 14 1.02 58.20 24.57
N THR A 15 0.61 57.83 23.35
CA THR A 15 0.70 58.62 22.09
C THR A 15 2.16 58.88 21.62
N VAL A 16 2.61 58.72 20.37
CA VAL A 16 2.13 59.07 19.01
C VAL A 16 3.09 58.30 18.04
N CYS A 17 2.66 57.42 17.12
CA CYS A 17 2.25 57.62 15.72
C CYS A 17 3.09 58.59 14.86
N LEU A 18 3.29 58.24 13.58
CA LEU A 18 3.61 59.02 12.37
C LEU A 18 4.57 58.18 11.51
N LEU A 19 4.10 57.39 10.52
CA LEU A 19 3.68 57.80 9.16
C LEU A 19 4.58 58.85 8.53
N SER A 20 5.25 58.47 7.44
CA SER A 20 5.71 59.38 6.39
C SER A 20 5.72 58.64 5.06
N VAL A 21 4.80 59.09 4.21
CA VAL A 21 4.72 58.85 2.76
C VAL A 21 5.43 60.04 2.10
N ALA A 22 6.20 59.83 1.02
CA ALA A 22 6.62 60.90 0.13
C ALA A 22 6.65 60.44 -1.34
N HIS A 23 5.84 61.17 -2.13
CA HIS A 23 5.80 61.35 -3.60
C HIS A 23 6.98 62.26 -4.05
N ALA A 24 7.39 62.48 -5.31
CA ALA A 24 7.16 61.97 -6.68
C ALA A 24 8.05 62.81 -7.67
N ALA A 25 7.96 62.47 -8.97
CA ALA A 25 8.30 63.22 -10.21
C ALA A 25 9.65 62.91 -10.91
N SER A 26 9.77 62.79 -12.24
CA SER A 26 8.81 62.70 -13.38
C SER A 26 9.58 62.45 -14.71
N LEU A 27 8.82 62.23 -15.80
CA LEU A 27 9.13 62.20 -17.26
C LEU A 27 9.27 60.79 -17.86
N SER A 28 8.57 60.35 -18.92
CA SER A 28 7.46 60.84 -19.75
C SER A 28 6.97 59.64 -20.58
N ASP A 29 5.67 59.56 -20.85
CA ASP A 29 5.02 58.61 -21.77
C ASP A 29 5.15 59.09 -23.24
N PRO A 30 5.02 58.23 -24.28
CA PRO A 30 3.66 57.89 -24.73
C PRO A 30 3.45 56.44 -25.24
N ALA A 31 2.36 55.85 -24.75
CA ALA A 31 1.26 55.19 -25.46
C ALA A 31 1.56 54.20 -26.61
N ALA A 32 1.24 52.92 -26.38
CA ALA A 32 0.46 52.10 -27.31
C ALA A 32 -0.21 50.92 -26.57
N THR A 33 -1.52 50.82 -26.70
CA THR A 33 -2.38 49.73 -26.22
C THR A 33 -2.08 48.41 -26.93
N GLN A 34 -1.95 47.32 -26.17
CA GLN A 34 -2.42 45.98 -26.56
C GLN A 34 -2.37 44.97 -25.40
N SER A 35 -3.46 44.23 -25.27
CA SER A 35 -3.78 43.23 -24.26
C SER A 35 -2.81 42.03 -24.28
N ALA A 36 -2.35 41.57 -23.12
CA ALA A 36 -1.49 40.38 -23.00
C ALA A 36 -2.07 39.34 -22.03
N THR A 37 -2.31 38.14 -22.56
CA THR A 37 -2.46 36.86 -21.86
C THR A 37 -1.08 36.30 -21.46
N PRO A 38 -0.94 35.50 -20.38
CA PRO A 38 0.37 35.06 -19.91
C PRO A 38 0.88 33.84 -20.70
N ALA A 39 2.07 33.97 -21.28
CA ALA A 39 2.82 32.89 -21.91
C ALA A 39 3.76 32.19 -20.90
N ARG A 40 3.83 30.87 -21.04
CA ARG A 40 4.60 29.90 -20.24
C ARG A 40 6.10 29.99 -20.62
N ALA A 41 6.98 30.22 -19.64
CA ALA A 41 8.43 30.23 -19.88
C ALA A 41 9.02 28.80 -19.86
N ALA A 42 9.79 28.47 -20.88
CA ALA A 42 10.46 27.19 -21.10
C ALA A 42 11.85 27.15 -20.44
N ALA A 43 12.23 25.96 -19.96
CA ALA A 43 13.53 25.66 -19.36
C ALA A 43 14.67 25.64 -20.40
N ALA A 44 15.85 26.10 -19.99
CA ALA A 44 17.08 26.13 -20.79
C ALA A 44 17.67 24.73 -20.99
N THR A 45 18.09 24.43 -22.22
CA THR A 45 18.81 23.21 -22.62
C THR A 45 20.29 23.49 -22.79
N HIS A 46 21.14 22.65 -22.17
CA HIS A 46 22.58 22.59 -22.44
C HIS A 46 22.83 21.77 -23.71
N THR A 47 23.47 22.38 -24.71
CA THR A 47 23.90 21.74 -25.96
C THR A 47 25.23 21.01 -25.76
N THR A 48 25.21 19.68 -25.83
CA THR A 48 26.40 18.85 -26.10
C THR A 48 26.37 18.43 -27.57
N ALA A 49 27.49 18.58 -28.27
CA ALA A 49 27.60 18.28 -29.70
C ALA A 49 27.52 16.76 -29.96
N PRO A 50 26.93 16.30 -31.09
CA PRO A 50 26.76 14.88 -31.35
C PRO A 50 28.08 14.23 -31.83
N VAL A 51 28.46 13.11 -31.21
CA VAL A 51 29.46 12.19 -31.74
C VAL A 51 28.82 11.41 -32.90
N PRO A 52 29.46 11.27 -34.07
CA PRO A 52 28.89 10.49 -35.18
C PRO A 52 28.80 9.02 -34.79
N ALA A 53 27.59 8.48 -34.81
CA ALA A 53 27.29 7.08 -34.55
C ALA A 53 27.99 6.20 -35.60
N GLY A 54 28.90 5.33 -35.15
CA GLY A 54 29.42 4.24 -35.98
C GLY A 54 28.32 3.24 -36.35
N PRO A 55 28.61 2.25 -37.21
CA PRO A 55 27.63 1.30 -37.77
C PRO A 55 26.90 0.42 -36.73
N LEU A 56 27.23 0.53 -35.45
CA LEU A 56 26.55 -0.11 -34.32
C LEU A 56 25.58 0.82 -33.56
N GLY A 57 25.63 2.14 -33.78
CA GLY A 57 24.78 3.13 -33.09
C GLY A 57 23.44 3.40 -33.79
N SER A 58 23.22 2.83 -34.96
CA SER A 58 21.98 2.92 -35.75
C SER A 58 21.21 1.59 -35.81
N ALA A 59 21.68 0.56 -35.09
CA ALA A 59 20.95 -0.69 -34.98
C ALA A 59 19.72 -0.49 -34.09
N ASN A 60 18.54 -0.46 -34.71
CA ASN A 60 17.27 -0.66 -34.02
C ASN A 60 17.18 -2.13 -33.58
N VAL A 61 17.90 -2.45 -32.50
CA VAL A 61 17.73 -3.74 -31.83
C VAL A 61 16.40 -3.64 -31.10
N ALA A 62 15.37 -4.29 -31.62
CA ALA A 62 14.20 -4.58 -30.82
C ALA A 62 14.74 -5.21 -29.53
N ARG A 63 14.48 -4.61 -28.36
CA ARG A 63 14.71 -5.33 -27.11
C ARG A 63 13.93 -6.63 -27.26
N LEU A 64 14.66 -7.74 -27.40
CA LEU A 64 14.09 -9.05 -27.20
C LEU A 64 13.56 -9.00 -25.78
N ALA A 65 12.26 -8.76 -25.63
CA ALA A 65 11.53 -9.22 -24.48
C ALA A 65 11.66 -10.74 -24.59
N LEU A 66 12.75 -11.27 -24.03
CA LEU A 66 12.85 -12.69 -23.74
C LEU A 66 11.60 -12.96 -22.90
N ASP A 67 10.66 -13.68 -23.50
CA ASP A 67 9.49 -14.17 -22.79
C ASP A 67 9.96 -14.74 -21.45
N GLU A 68 9.33 -14.33 -20.34
CA GLU A 68 9.63 -14.86 -19.00
C GLU A 68 9.42 -16.41 -18.92
N ALA A 69 8.96 -17.02 -20.02
CA ALA A 69 8.98 -18.46 -20.28
C ALA A 69 10.27 -19.18 -19.85
N TRP A 70 11.45 -18.56 -19.98
CA TRP A 70 12.74 -19.18 -19.62
C TRP A 70 13.10 -19.07 -18.13
N LEU A 71 12.41 -18.23 -17.36
CA LEU A 71 12.68 -18.07 -15.93
C LEU A 71 12.17 -19.29 -15.14
N PRO A 72 12.85 -19.66 -14.03
CA PRO A 72 12.34 -20.67 -13.12
C PRO A 72 10.95 -20.30 -12.63
N ALA A 73 10.03 -21.26 -12.68
CA ALA A 73 8.66 -21.07 -12.23
C ALA A 73 8.58 -21.33 -10.73
N VAL A 74 7.97 -20.39 -10.00
CA VAL A 74 7.59 -20.56 -8.60
C VAL A 74 6.13 -20.97 -8.54
N ARG A 75 5.74 -21.78 -7.55
CA ARG A 75 4.34 -22.16 -7.33
C ARG A 75 3.45 -20.93 -7.14
N PRO A 76 2.15 -20.98 -7.50
CA PRO A 76 1.23 -19.83 -7.36
C PRO A 76 1.15 -19.26 -5.94
N ASN A 77 1.28 -20.12 -4.92
CA ASN A 77 1.31 -19.75 -3.50
C ASN A 77 2.69 -19.27 -3.03
N MET A 78 3.70 -19.14 -3.91
CA MET A 78 5.02 -18.60 -3.59
C MET A 78 5.72 -19.28 -2.41
N ASN A 79 5.54 -20.60 -2.31
CA ASN A 79 6.06 -21.42 -1.20
C ASN A 79 5.68 -20.84 0.16
N GLU A 80 4.44 -20.38 0.30
CA GLU A 80 3.91 -19.84 1.55
C GLU A 80 4.18 -20.76 2.74
N GLN A 81 4.68 -20.16 3.82
CA GLN A 81 4.86 -20.80 5.12
C GLN A 81 4.35 -19.89 6.23
N VAL A 82 3.79 -20.50 7.27
CA VAL A 82 3.47 -19.81 8.53
C VAL A 82 4.43 -20.32 9.60
N ILE A 83 5.14 -19.39 10.24
CA ILE A 83 6.04 -19.68 11.36
C ILE A 83 5.70 -18.77 12.54
N TYR A 84 6.23 -19.11 13.71
CA TYR A 84 6.08 -18.33 14.94
C TYR A 84 7.46 -17.82 15.39
N ILE A 85 7.74 -16.54 15.16
CA ILE A 85 9.03 -15.92 15.48
C ILE A 85 9.05 -15.47 16.94
N PRO A 86 9.99 -15.93 17.78
CA PRO A 86 10.09 -15.44 19.16
C PRO A 86 10.56 -13.98 19.20
N VAL A 87 9.95 -13.16 20.05
CA VAL A 87 10.38 -11.75 20.29
C VAL A 87 11.31 -11.59 21.48
N ASP A 88 11.44 -12.63 22.31
CA ASP A 88 12.33 -12.69 23.47
C ASP A 88 13.15 -13.99 23.44
N GLY A 89 14.22 -14.03 24.24
CA GLY A 89 15.12 -15.20 24.27
C GLY A 89 14.49 -16.46 24.86
N ASP A 90 13.40 -16.31 25.63
CA ASP A 90 12.70 -17.39 26.31
C ASP A 90 11.56 -17.98 25.45
N GLY A 91 11.23 -17.33 24.33
CA GLY A 91 10.14 -17.69 23.43
C GLY A 91 8.74 -17.50 24.04
N THR A 92 8.57 -16.65 25.06
CA THR A 92 7.28 -16.51 25.76
C THR A 92 6.23 -15.83 24.92
N VAL A 93 6.67 -14.94 24.03
CA VAL A 93 5.83 -14.29 23.03
C VAL A 93 6.39 -14.60 21.65
N THR A 94 5.51 -15.05 20.75
CA THR A 94 5.84 -15.33 19.36
C THR A 94 4.94 -14.55 18.39
N LEU A 95 5.48 -14.21 17.23
CA LEU A 95 4.78 -13.53 16.15
C LEU A 95 4.38 -14.54 15.09
N GLU A 96 3.08 -14.72 14.87
CA GLU A 96 2.56 -15.42 13.70
C GLU A 96 3.03 -14.68 12.45
N THR A 97 3.82 -15.34 11.62
CA THR A 97 4.54 -14.71 10.51
C THR A 97 4.33 -15.51 9.23
N THR A 98 3.81 -14.83 8.21
CA THR A 98 3.70 -15.39 6.86
C THR A 98 5.01 -15.15 6.10
N ILE A 99 5.54 -16.18 5.46
CA ILE A 99 6.74 -16.13 4.63
C ILE A 99 6.38 -16.55 3.21
N TYR A 100 6.81 -15.78 2.23
CA TYR A 100 6.83 -16.15 0.82
C TYR A 100 8.26 -16.20 0.32
N ARG A 101 8.62 -17.21 -0.47
CA ARG A 101 9.99 -17.40 -0.93
C ARG A 101 10.06 -17.96 -2.35
N PRO A 102 11.00 -17.47 -3.19
CA PRO A 102 11.37 -18.18 -4.41
C PRO A 102 11.91 -19.59 -4.13
N ASP A 103 11.90 -20.42 -5.17
CA ASP A 103 12.58 -21.72 -5.16
C ASP A 103 14.11 -21.54 -5.18
N GLY A 104 14.84 -22.46 -4.55
CA GLY A 104 16.30 -22.45 -4.52
C GLY A 104 16.89 -22.25 -3.12
N PRO A 105 18.24 -22.33 -3.01
CA PRO A 105 18.93 -22.34 -1.71
C PRO A 105 19.13 -20.95 -1.09
N GLY A 106 19.00 -19.86 -1.87
CA GLY A 106 19.41 -18.51 -1.45
C GLY A 106 20.92 -18.30 -1.52
N PRO A 107 21.48 -17.31 -0.81
CA PRO A 107 20.76 -16.36 0.04
C PRO A 107 19.91 -15.39 -0.79
N PHE A 108 18.71 -15.06 -0.30
CA PHE A 108 17.75 -14.17 -0.94
C PHE A 108 17.71 -12.82 -0.23
N PRO A 109 17.66 -11.68 -0.94
CA PRO A 109 17.35 -10.40 -0.30
C PRO A 109 16.00 -10.49 0.42
N MET A 110 15.84 -9.76 1.51
CA MET A 110 14.64 -9.81 2.34
C MET A 110 13.82 -8.52 2.22
N VAL A 111 12.50 -8.66 2.17
CA VAL A 111 11.59 -7.56 2.45
C VAL A 111 10.63 -7.92 3.57
N VAL A 112 10.57 -7.09 4.62
CA VAL A 112 9.57 -7.22 5.69
C VAL A 112 8.37 -6.36 5.36
N PHE A 113 7.15 -6.92 5.39
CA PHE A 113 5.90 -6.19 5.15
C PHE A 113 5.06 -6.07 6.43
N ASN A 114 4.92 -4.85 6.91
CA ASN A 114 4.18 -4.54 8.13
C ASN A 114 2.72 -4.18 7.82
N HIS A 115 1.79 -4.98 8.37
CA HIS A 115 0.35 -4.78 8.21
C HIS A 115 -0.15 -3.50 8.89
N GLY A 116 -1.25 -2.96 8.37
CA GLY A 116 -2.00 -1.88 9.00
C GLY A 116 -2.78 -2.33 10.24
N LYS A 117 -3.65 -1.46 10.76
CA LYS A 117 -4.60 -1.78 11.82
C LYS A 117 -5.98 -1.34 11.38
N ILE A 118 -6.96 -2.23 11.47
CA ILE A 118 -8.38 -1.89 11.31
C ILE A 118 -9.04 -1.64 12.67
N LEU A 119 -10.21 -1.01 12.68
CA LEU A 119 -11.00 -0.81 13.90
C LEU A 119 -11.43 -2.17 14.48
N GLY A 120 -11.61 -2.22 15.80
CA GLY A 120 -11.95 -3.45 16.53
C GLY A 120 -10.75 -4.08 17.24
N ASP A 121 -10.96 -5.28 17.78
CA ASP A 121 -9.95 -6.02 18.52
C ASP A 121 -8.83 -6.51 17.58
N PRO A 122 -7.56 -6.10 17.78
CA PRO A 122 -6.40 -6.60 17.04
C PRO A 122 -6.31 -8.13 16.97
N ARG A 123 -6.72 -8.84 18.03
CA ARG A 123 -6.71 -10.30 18.07
C ARG A 123 -7.68 -10.95 17.11
N SER A 124 -8.78 -10.25 16.80
CA SER A 124 -9.80 -10.73 15.87
C SER A 124 -9.47 -10.38 14.41
N GLN A 125 -8.38 -9.64 14.15
CA GLN A 125 -7.94 -9.32 12.79
C GLN A 125 -7.30 -10.53 12.13
N SER A 126 -7.42 -10.61 10.80
CA SER A 126 -6.82 -11.69 10.03
C SER A 126 -5.29 -11.64 10.06
N ARG A 127 -4.67 -12.80 9.86
CA ARG A 127 -3.23 -12.91 9.60
C ARG A 127 -2.82 -11.99 8.44
N SER A 128 -1.63 -11.40 8.55
CA SER A 128 -1.03 -10.58 7.52
C SER A 128 -0.73 -11.44 6.29
N ASP A 129 -1.40 -11.12 5.19
CA ASP A 129 -1.32 -11.88 3.95
C ASP A 129 -1.24 -10.95 2.70
N PRO A 130 -0.06 -10.34 2.44
CA PRO A 130 0.09 -9.32 1.40
C PRO A 130 0.41 -9.92 0.02
N VAL A 131 -0.44 -10.83 -0.50
CA VAL A 131 -0.15 -11.64 -1.69
C VAL A 131 0.28 -10.81 -2.92
N SER A 132 -0.43 -9.73 -3.24
CA SER A 132 -0.10 -8.86 -4.39
C SER A 132 1.30 -8.25 -4.28
N PHE A 133 1.66 -7.78 -3.09
CA PHE A 133 2.98 -7.24 -2.78
C PHE A 133 4.03 -8.34 -2.80
N ALA A 134 3.74 -9.48 -2.17
CA ALA A 134 4.66 -10.61 -2.09
C ALA A 134 5.02 -11.14 -3.48
N ARG A 135 4.05 -11.21 -4.40
CA ARG A 135 4.25 -11.63 -5.79
C ARG A 135 5.26 -10.78 -6.53
N GLU A 136 5.21 -9.47 -6.36
CA GLU A 136 6.10 -8.54 -7.04
C GLU A 136 7.54 -8.61 -6.51
N PHE A 137 7.73 -8.97 -5.24
CA PHE A 137 9.06 -9.15 -4.64
C PHE A 137 9.62 -10.56 -4.86
N VAL A 138 8.81 -11.62 -4.74
CA VAL A 138 9.23 -13.01 -4.98
C VAL A 138 9.70 -13.20 -6.42
N ARG A 139 9.03 -12.58 -7.41
CA ARG A 139 9.49 -12.63 -8.81
C ARG A 139 10.88 -12.02 -9.02
N ARG A 140 11.38 -11.22 -8.06
CA ARG A 140 12.72 -10.58 -8.05
C ARG A 140 13.69 -11.25 -7.09
N GLY A 141 13.37 -12.48 -6.67
CA GLY A 141 14.24 -13.28 -5.82
C GLY A 141 14.21 -12.91 -4.34
N TYR A 142 13.21 -12.15 -3.88
CA TYR A 142 13.13 -11.80 -2.45
C TYR A 142 12.42 -12.87 -1.64
N VAL A 143 12.90 -13.08 -0.40
CA VAL A 143 12.04 -13.58 0.67
C VAL A 143 11.18 -12.44 1.19
N VAL A 144 9.88 -12.66 1.29
CA VAL A 144 8.92 -11.70 1.85
C VAL A 144 8.47 -12.21 3.20
N VAL A 145 8.61 -11.39 4.24
CA VAL A 145 8.30 -11.75 5.62
C VAL A 145 7.23 -10.79 6.13
N ALA A 146 6.06 -11.31 6.46
CA ALA A 146 4.91 -10.52 6.90
C ALA A 146 4.49 -10.94 8.31
N PRO A 147 5.14 -10.38 9.36
CA PRO A 147 4.79 -10.69 10.75
C PRO A 147 3.47 -10.01 11.13
N ASN A 148 2.59 -10.72 11.83
CA ASN A 148 1.59 -10.09 12.69
C ASN A 148 2.27 -9.62 13.97
N ARG A 149 2.23 -8.33 14.25
CA ARG A 149 2.85 -7.73 15.45
C ARG A 149 2.15 -8.24 16.72
N ARG A 150 2.78 -8.08 17.90
CA ARG A 150 2.24 -8.54 19.19
C ARG A 150 0.79 -8.12 19.38
N GLY A 151 -0.02 -9.07 19.84
CA GLY A 151 -1.45 -8.88 20.08
C GLY A 151 -2.35 -8.87 18.83
N PHE A 152 -1.82 -9.05 17.63
CA PHE A 152 -2.63 -9.22 16.42
C PHE A 152 -2.78 -10.69 16.02
N ALA A 153 -3.95 -11.06 15.50
CA ALA A 153 -4.21 -12.40 14.97
C ALA A 153 -3.72 -13.52 15.91
N GLY A 154 -2.98 -14.51 15.37
CA GLY A 154 -2.38 -15.61 16.14
C GLY A 154 -1.13 -15.25 16.96
N SER A 155 -0.60 -14.02 16.88
CA SER A 155 0.60 -13.62 17.62
C SER A 155 0.34 -13.53 19.12
N GLY A 156 1.32 -13.92 19.94
CA GLY A 156 1.29 -13.80 21.39
C GLY A 156 1.30 -12.34 21.89
N GLY A 157 1.32 -12.18 23.21
CA GLY A 157 1.35 -10.87 23.86
C GLY A 157 0.04 -10.08 23.69
N ALA A 158 0.14 -8.76 23.94
CA ALA A 158 -0.97 -7.82 23.84
C ALA A 158 -0.58 -6.65 22.93
N TYR A 159 -1.58 -6.06 22.29
CA TYR A 159 -1.42 -4.82 21.54
C TYR A 159 -1.38 -3.65 22.52
N GLU A 160 -0.27 -2.94 22.56
CA GLU A 160 -0.11 -1.71 23.32
C GLU A 160 -0.48 -0.54 22.41
N GLN A 161 -1.47 0.25 22.82
CA GLN A 161 -1.94 1.43 22.07
C GLN A 161 -1.18 2.71 22.44
N ASP A 162 -0.47 2.71 23.57
CA ASP A 162 0.30 3.85 24.13
C ASP A 162 -0.51 5.16 24.28
N GLY A 163 -1.82 5.04 24.50
CA GLY A 163 -2.70 6.20 24.66
C GLY A 163 -2.63 7.14 23.46
N CYS A 164 -2.27 8.41 23.70
CA CYS A 164 -2.14 9.44 22.67
C CYS A 164 -0.69 9.68 22.21
N ASP A 165 0.27 8.88 22.69
CA ASP A 165 1.67 8.94 22.30
C ASP A 165 1.91 8.07 21.06
N VAL A 166 1.69 8.67 19.90
CA VAL A 166 1.91 8.03 18.60
C VAL A 166 3.39 7.65 18.39
N ALA A 167 4.33 8.40 18.99
CA ALA A 167 5.75 8.17 18.84
C ALA A 167 6.18 6.90 19.58
N SER A 168 5.76 6.76 20.85
CA SER A 168 5.97 5.54 21.63
C SER A 168 5.32 4.35 20.94
N ASN A 169 4.10 4.52 20.41
CA ASN A 169 3.42 3.44 19.72
C ASN A 169 4.18 2.92 18.50
N GLY A 170 4.64 3.80 17.62
CA GLY A 170 5.42 3.37 16.46
C GLY A 170 6.70 2.65 16.87
N LEU A 171 7.38 3.09 17.94
CA LEU A 171 8.61 2.45 18.44
C LEU A 171 8.35 1.09 19.08
N GLY A 172 7.27 0.94 19.86
CA GLY A 172 6.86 -0.35 20.42
C GLY A 172 6.54 -1.37 19.33
N GLN A 173 5.84 -0.94 18.29
CA GLN A 173 5.57 -1.77 17.11
C GLN A 173 6.83 -2.07 16.29
N ALA A 174 7.77 -1.12 16.20
CA ALA A 174 9.04 -1.31 15.52
C ALA A 174 9.95 -2.35 16.21
N ALA A 175 9.78 -2.60 17.51
CA ALA A 175 10.51 -3.65 18.22
C ALA A 175 10.18 -5.06 17.68
N ASP A 176 8.94 -5.30 17.26
CA ASP A 176 8.54 -6.56 16.61
C ASP A 176 9.13 -6.73 15.22
N VAL A 177 9.26 -5.60 14.50
CA VAL A 177 9.95 -5.56 13.21
C VAL A 177 11.43 -5.91 13.39
N ALA A 178 12.08 -5.34 14.42
CA ALA A 178 13.46 -5.65 14.75
C ALA A 178 13.66 -7.13 15.10
N ALA A 179 12.82 -7.69 15.98
CA ALA A 179 12.89 -9.11 16.34
C ALA A 179 12.69 -10.03 15.12
N THR A 180 11.76 -9.68 14.23
CA THR A 180 11.54 -10.39 12.96
C THR A 180 12.80 -10.39 12.09
N ILE A 181 13.41 -9.22 11.90
CA ILE A 181 14.63 -9.07 11.09
C ILE A 181 15.79 -9.83 11.70
N ASP A 182 15.99 -9.73 13.02
CA ASP A 182 17.06 -10.43 13.74
C ASP A 182 16.92 -11.95 13.66
N TYR A 183 15.70 -12.48 13.73
CA TYR A 183 15.44 -13.91 13.56
C TYR A 183 15.67 -14.36 12.11
N MET A 184 15.13 -13.61 11.15
CA MET A 184 15.19 -13.98 9.74
C MET A 184 16.61 -13.85 9.16
N SER A 185 17.39 -12.88 9.62
CA SER A 185 18.79 -12.69 9.21
C SER A 185 19.71 -13.85 9.61
N LYS A 186 19.27 -14.74 10.51
CA LYS A 186 19.99 -15.95 10.92
C LYS A 186 19.64 -17.17 10.06
N GLN A 187 18.64 -17.08 9.20
CA GLN A 187 18.25 -18.19 8.34
C GLN A 187 19.25 -18.34 7.19
N PRO A 188 19.68 -19.56 6.84
CA PRO A 188 20.77 -19.78 5.87
C PRO A 188 20.42 -19.35 4.43
N TYR A 189 19.14 -19.15 4.14
CA TYR A 189 18.64 -18.72 2.84
C TYR A 189 18.38 -17.21 2.76
N VAL A 190 18.70 -16.44 3.80
CA VAL A 190 18.47 -14.98 3.83
C VAL A 190 19.79 -14.24 3.67
N ASP A 191 19.79 -13.25 2.78
CA ASP A 191 20.84 -12.26 2.66
C ASP A 191 20.61 -11.16 3.71
N ALA A 192 21.39 -11.20 4.77
CA ALA A 192 21.28 -10.26 5.88
C ALA A 192 21.83 -8.86 5.56
N ASP A 193 22.45 -8.64 4.39
CA ASP A 193 23.02 -7.36 3.98
C ASP A 193 22.13 -6.59 2.98
N HIS A 194 21.07 -7.21 2.47
CA HIS A 194 20.13 -6.62 1.51
C HIS A 194 18.69 -6.74 2.02
N ILE A 195 18.34 -5.85 2.95
CA ILE A 195 17.02 -5.84 3.61
C ILE A 195 16.26 -4.55 3.27
N ALA A 196 15.02 -4.71 2.82
CA ALA A 196 14.03 -3.64 2.77
C ALA A 196 12.95 -3.85 3.85
N VAL A 197 12.39 -2.75 4.36
CA VAL A 197 11.24 -2.78 5.27
C VAL A 197 10.15 -1.93 4.67
N ALA A 198 8.99 -2.53 4.47
CA ALA A 198 7.81 -1.87 3.94
C ALA A 198 6.65 -1.99 4.93
N GLY A 199 5.69 -1.08 4.83
CA GLY A 199 4.47 -1.22 5.61
C GLY A 199 3.39 -0.28 5.15
N THR A 200 2.17 -0.61 5.52
CA THR A 200 0.99 0.18 5.17
C THR A 200 0.24 0.69 6.40
N SER A 201 -0.31 1.91 6.34
CA SER A 201 -1.10 2.46 7.44
C SER A 201 -0.32 2.42 8.76
N HIS A 202 -0.86 1.78 9.80
CA HIS A 202 -0.13 1.60 11.06
C HIS A 202 1.21 0.85 10.90
N GLY A 203 1.33 -0.05 9.93
CA GLY A 203 2.60 -0.69 9.59
C GLY A 203 3.58 0.25 8.88
N GLY A 204 3.09 1.26 8.15
CA GLY A 204 3.92 2.32 7.57
C GLY A 204 4.51 3.23 8.65
N LEU A 205 3.73 3.55 9.70
CA LEU A 205 4.24 4.22 10.91
C LEU A 205 5.36 3.39 11.56
N ALA A 206 5.12 2.10 11.81
CA ALA A 206 6.10 1.20 12.41
C ALA A 206 7.37 1.07 11.54
N THR A 207 7.23 1.06 10.21
CA THR A 207 8.34 1.01 9.25
C THR A 207 9.25 2.25 9.38
N ILE A 208 8.66 3.45 9.45
CA ILE A 208 9.45 4.67 9.62
C ILE A 208 10.04 4.78 11.03
N ALA A 209 9.30 4.35 12.06
CA ALA A 209 9.81 4.30 13.43
C ALA A 209 11.00 3.32 13.56
N TYR A 210 10.93 2.16 12.91
CA TYR A 210 12.03 1.19 12.86
C TYR A 210 13.31 1.77 12.26
N GLY A 211 13.19 2.71 11.31
CA GLY A 211 14.32 3.44 10.73
C GLY A 211 15.22 4.18 11.72
N THR A 212 14.76 4.38 12.97
CA THR A 212 15.54 4.97 14.06
C THR A 212 16.49 4.00 14.75
N GLN A 213 16.29 2.69 14.55
CA GLN A 213 17.02 1.59 15.21
C GLN A 213 17.32 0.45 14.21
N ALA A 214 17.38 0.78 12.91
CA ALA A 214 17.49 -0.22 11.87
C ALA A 214 18.80 -1.02 11.98
N ALA A 215 18.69 -2.34 11.77
CA ALA A 215 19.84 -3.23 11.65
C ALA A 215 20.73 -2.83 10.46
N HIS A 216 22.02 -3.17 10.53
CA HIS A 216 23.04 -2.74 9.57
C HIS A 216 22.71 -3.08 8.10
N GLY A 217 22.12 -4.25 7.84
CA GLY A 217 21.76 -4.68 6.47
C GLY A 217 20.51 -4.04 5.88
N VAL A 218 19.83 -3.17 6.63
CA VAL A 218 18.62 -2.49 6.16
C VAL A 218 18.99 -1.27 5.33
N ARG A 219 18.58 -1.27 4.07
CA ARG A 219 18.93 -0.24 3.09
C ARG A 219 17.78 0.67 2.70
N ALA A 220 16.55 0.17 2.79
CA ALA A 220 15.38 0.85 2.26
C ALA A 220 14.17 0.73 3.20
N LEU A 221 13.52 1.87 3.46
CA LEU A 221 12.22 1.93 4.15
C LEU A 221 11.14 2.40 3.15
N ILE A 222 10.03 1.66 3.05
CA ILE A 222 8.94 1.98 2.12
C ILE A 222 7.64 2.16 2.91
N ASN A 223 7.16 3.40 2.94
CA ASN A 223 5.97 3.79 3.68
C ASN A 223 4.79 3.97 2.73
N PHE A 224 3.84 3.03 2.73
CA PHE A 224 2.61 3.10 1.96
C PHE A 224 1.46 3.66 2.81
N SER A 225 1.09 4.92 2.61
CA SER A 225 0.00 5.57 3.35
C SER A 225 0.13 5.36 4.87
N GLY A 226 1.31 5.56 5.44
CA GLY A 226 1.56 5.26 6.85
C GLY A 226 1.06 6.30 7.85
N GLY A 227 0.62 5.84 9.00
CA GLY A 227 0.19 6.68 10.11
C GLY A 227 -0.60 5.91 11.16
N LEU A 228 -0.99 6.59 12.23
CA LEU A 228 -1.90 6.05 13.25
C LEU A 228 -2.94 7.11 13.59
N ARG A 229 -4.20 6.79 13.29
CA ARG A 229 -5.33 7.67 13.53
C ARG A 229 -5.84 7.44 14.95
N GLN A 230 -5.95 8.51 15.73
CA GLN A 230 -6.38 8.46 17.13
C GLN A 230 -7.43 9.53 17.40
N ASP A 231 -8.62 9.40 16.82
CA ASP A 231 -9.68 10.44 16.90
C ASP A 231 -10.08 10.81 18.35
N ALA A 232 -9.87 9.90 19.31
CA ALA A 232 -10.13 10.15 20.73
C ALA A 232 -9.11 11.11 21.39
N CYS A 233 -7.98 11.37 20.74
CA CYS A 233 -6.91 12.23 21.26
C CYS A 233 -7.06 13.66 20.74
N THR A 234 -7.08 14.63 21.65
CA THR A 234 -7.04 16.05 21.27
C THR A 234 -5.77 16.34 20.48
N GLY A 235 -5.91 16.95 19.29
CA GLY A 235 -4.76 17.28 18.44
C GLY A 235 -4.06 16.06 17.83
N TRP A 236 -4.75 14.93 17.64
CA TRP A 236 -4.11 13.69 17.15
C TRP A 236 -3.31 13.84 15.84
N GLN A 237 -3.71 14.75 14.95
CA GLN A 237 -2.98 15.07 13.72
C GLN A 237 -1.61 15.70 14.01
N ASP A 238 -1.55 16.57 15.02
CA ASP A 238 -0.30 17.17 15.48
C ASP A 238 0.56 16.12 16.18
N ASN A 239 -0.02 15.25 17.01
CA ASN A 239 0.70 14.14 17.64
C ASN A 239 1.34 13.22 16.59
N LEU A 240 0.60 12.89 15.53
CA LEU A 240 1.11 12.09 14.41
C LEU A 240 2.23 12.82 13.66
N THR A 241 2.06 14.11 13.38
CA THR A 241 3.09 14.95 12.74
C THR A 241 4.37 15.03 13.60
N GLN A 242 4.21 15.21 14.91
CA GLN A 242 5.33 15.24 15.86
C GLN A 242 6.02 13.88 15.95
N ALA A 243 5.28 12.77 15.93
CA ALA A 243 5.86 11.43 15.91
C ALA A 243 6.78 11.22 14.70
N PHE A 244 6.30 11.55 13.48
CA PHE A 244 7.13 11.49 12.29
C PHE A 244 8.32 12.46 12.35
N GLY A 245 8.16 13.67 12.88
CA GLY A 245 9.28 14.56 13.17
C GLY A 245 10.33 13.92 14.09
N GLY A 246 9.88 13.31 15.19
CA GLY A 246 10.74 12.60 16.13
C GLY A 246 11.52 11.44 15.50
N TYR A 247 10.89 10.67 14.62
CA TYR A 247 11.58 9.61 13.86
C TYR A 247 12.61 10.18 12.89
N GLY A 248 12.29 11.26 12.17
CA GLY A 248 13.22 11.94 11.27
C GLY A 248 14.49 12.41 11.99
N GLY A 249 14.34 12.90 13.23
CA GLY A 249 15.44 13.28 14.12
C GLY A 249 16.40 12.14 14.51
N LYS A 250 16.08 10.89 14.16
CA LYS A 250 16.92 9.71 14.43
C LYS A 250 17.11 8.79 13.22
N ALA A 251 16.48 9.11 12.09
CA ALA A 251 16.51 8.25 10.91
C ALA A 251 17.92 8.10 10.33
N ARG A 252 18.30 6.85 10.01
CA ARG A 252 19.61 6.52 9.42
C ARG A 252 19.52 5.79 8.08
N VAL A 253 18.32 5.34 7.70
CA VAL A 253 18.07 4.59 6.46
C VAL A 253 17.24 5.45 5.51
N ALA A 254 17.51 5.31 4.21
CA ALA A 254 16.75 6.02 3.19
C ALA A 254 15.27 5.59 3.20
N SER A 255 14.36 6.50 2.86
CA SER A 255 12.93 6.21 2.88
C SER A 255 12.16 6.74 1.65
N LEU A 256 11.24 5.94 1.16
CA LEU A 256 10.25 6.31 0.14
C LEU A 256 8.86 6.30 0.76
N TRP A 257 8.13 7.40 0.58
CA TRP A 257 6.79 7.61 1.13
C TRP A 257 5.82 7.71 -0.04
N LEU A 258 4.81 6.85 -0.09
CA LEU A 258 3.81 6.82 -1.14
C LEU A 258 2.43 7.10 -0.55
N TYR A 259 1.81 8.20 -0.96
CA TYR A 259 0.48 8.63 -0.55
C TYR A 259 -0.32 9.09 -1.78
N GLY A 260 -1.64 9.07 -1.69
CA GLY A 260 -2.51 9.50 -2.78
C GLY A 260 -3.56 10.52 -2.31
N ASP A 261 -4.08 11.28 -3.27
CA ASP A 261 -4.98 12.41 -3.05
C ASP A 261 -6.31 12.05 -2.38
N ASN A 262 -6.87 10.89 -2.77
CA ASN A 262 -8.15 10.40 -2.28
C ASN A 262 -8.00 9.36 -1.15
N ASP A 263 -6.92 9.43 -0.36
CA ASP A 263 -6.74 8.58 0.82
C ASP A 263 -7.80 8.93 1.87
N SER A 264 -8.61 7.94 2.26
CA SER A 264 -9.73 8.13 3.19
C SER A 264 -9.31 8.42 4.64
N VAL A 265 -8.02 8.22 4.96
CA VAL A 265 -7.49 8.31 6.32
C VAL A 265 -6.59 9.52 6.48
N TRP A 266 -5.72 9.81 5.50
CA TRP A 266 -4.73 10.88 5.56
C TRP A 266 -4.99 11.94 4.50
N THR A 267 -5.34 13.15 4.93
CA THR A 267 -5.50 14.26 3.98
C THR A 267 -4.14 14.68 3.39
N PRO A 268 -4.08 15.20 2.15
CA PRO A 268 -2.82 15.66 1.55
C PRO A 268 -2.08 16.70 2.43
N GLY A 269 -2.82 17.59 3.09
CA GLY A 269 -2.25 18.56 4.03
C GLY A 269 -1.59 17.92 5.24
N LEU A 270 -2.20 16.88 5.82
CA LEU A 270 -1.59 16.13 6.92
C LEU A 270 -0.33 15.40 6.46
N VAL A 271 -0.35 14.77 5.28
CA VAL A 271 0.82 14.10 4.70
C VAL A 271 1.99 15.06 4.49
N ALA A 272 1.71 16.24 3.91
CA ALA A 272 2.71 17.29 3.74
C ALA A 272 3.33 17.72 5.08
N ASN A 273 2.51 17.90 6.11
CA ASN A 273 2.99 18.26 7.46
C ASN A 273 3.87 17.17 8.08
N MET A 274 3.46 15.90 8.01
CA MET A 274 4.24 14.77 8.52
C MET A 274 5.62 14.69 7.84
N PHE A 275 5.65 14.77 6.50
CA PHE A 275 6.90 14.69 5.75
C PHE A 275 7.81 15.91 5.98
N ALA A 276 7.22 17.12 6.04
CA ALA A 276 7.97 18.33 6.34
C ALA A 276 8.60 18.29 7.75
N ALA A 277 7.85 17.82 8.76
CA ALA A 277 8.37 17.64 10.12
C ALA A 277 9.52 16.63 10.15
N TYR A 278 9.37 15.49 9.47
CA TYR A 278 10.42 14.47 9.33
C TYR A 278 11.70 15.04 8.71
N ARG A 279 11.58 15.74 7.58
CA ARG A 279 12.74 16.35 6.87
C ARG A 279 13.39 17.47 7.66
N THR A 280 12.62 18.30 8.34
CA THR A 280 13.14 19.39 9.18
C THR A 280 13.98 18.83 10.33
N ALA A 281 13.50 17.79 11.00
CA ALA A 281 14.23 17.13 12.07
C ALA A 281 15.50 16.40 11.57
N GLN A 282 15.48 15.86 10.36
CA GLN A 282 16.69 15.31 9.72
C GLN A 282 17.76 16.38 9.46
N ALA A 283 17.36 17.55 8.96
CA ALA A 283 18.28 18.65 8.65
C ALA A 283 18.92 19.28 9.90
N GLY A 284 18.30 19.13 11.07
CA GLY A 284 18.83 19.61 12.35
C GLY A 284 19.97 18.75 12.93
N GLN A 285 20.34 17.64 12.29
CA GLN A 285 21.38 16.73 12.79
C GLN A 285 22.75 17.03 12.16
N SER A 286 23.81 16.81 12.93
CA SER A 286 25.20 17.04 12.50
C SER A 286 25.77 15.94 11.57
N LEU A 287 25.02 14.87 11.33
CA LEU A 287 25.39 13.77 10.45
C LEU A 287 24.67 13.91 9.10
N PRO A 288 25.22 13.36 8.00
CA PRO A 288 24.52 13.33 6.72
C PRO A 288 23.11 12.72 6.88
N ALA A 289 22.09 13.48 6.51
CA ALA A 289 20.72 13.01 6.58
C ALA A 289 20.50 11.89 5.55
N ALA A 290 19.87 10.79 5.98
CA ALA A 290 19.42 9.76 5.05
C ALA A 290 18.43 10.34 4.03
N GLY A 291 18.47 9.82 2.80
CA GLY A 291 17.55 10.23 1.73
C GLY A 291 16.10 9.99 2.11
N ALA A 292 15.21 10.93 1.79
CA ALA A 292 13.78 10.70 1.92
C ALA A 292 13.02 11.37 0.77
N LYS A 293 12.10 10.63 0.15
CA LYS A 293 11.27 11.12 -0.97
C LYS A 293 9.80 10.85 -0.66
N LEU A 294 8.97 11.89 -0.81
CA LEU A 294 7.52 11.77 -0.87
C LEU A 294 7.09 11.68 -2.34
N VAL A 295 6.29 10.67 -2.64
CA VAL A 295 5.61 10.47 -3.92
C VAL A 295 4.12 10.60 -3.65
N ASP A 296 3.53 11.57 -4.33
CA ASP A 296 2.10 11.67 -4.52
C ASP A 296 1.76 10.98 -5.86
N TYR A 297 1.01 9.88 -5.79
CA TYR A 297 0.58 9.13 -6.98
C TYR A 297 -0.81 9.53 -7.48
N GLY A 298 -1.37 10.62 -6.96
CA GLY A 298 -2.70 11.11 -7.30
C GLY A 298 -3.81 10.24 -6.73
N SER A 299 -4.94 10.16 -7.43
CA SER A 299 -6.07 9.33 -6.99
C SER A 299 -5.93 7.87 -7.43
N TYR A 300 -6.30 6.95 -6.55
CA TYR A 300 -6.40 5.53 -6.89
C TYR A 300 -7.79 4.99 -6.56
N LYS A 301 -8.44 4.45 -7.60
CA LYS A 301 -9.80 3.89 -7.53
C LYS A 301 -10.73 4.79 -6.69
N ASN A 302 -11.48 4.22 -5.74
CA ASN A 302 -12.30 4.95 -4.80
C ASN A 302 -11.55 5.39 -3.53
N ASP A 303 -10.42 4.78 -3.20
CA ASP A 303 -9.61 5.10 -2.03
C ASP A 303 -8.13 4.79 -2.30
N ALA A 304 -7.26 5.77 -2.12
CA ALA A 304 -5.82 5.57 -2.26
C ALA A 304 -5.25 4.67 -1.16
N HIS A 305 -5.91 4.61 0.00
CA HIS A 305 -5.42 3.90 1.17
C HIS A 305 -5.38 2.36 1.02
N ARG A 306 -5.96 1.80 -0.06
CA ARG A 306 -5.91 0.36 -0.42
C ARG A 306 -4.82 0.00 -1.44
N LEU A 307 -4.08 0.97 -1.98
CA LEU A 307 -3.22 0.80 -3.15
C LEU A 307 -2.33 -0.46 -3.09
N VAL A 308 -1.60 -0.67 -1.99
CA VAL A 308 -0.57 -1.72 -1.90
C VAL A 308 -1.16 -3.14 -1.80
N GLY A 309 -2.41 -3.28 -1.34
CA GLY A 309 -3.09 -4.57 -1.25
C GLY A 309 -3.64 -5.05 -2.60
N ASP A 310 -3.87 -4.13 -3.53
CA ASP A 310 -4.43 -4.43 -4.83
C ASP A 310 -3.38 -4.84 -5.85
N ARG A 311 -3.66 -5.91 -6.61
CA ARG A 311 -2.82 -6.32 -7.73
C ARG A 311 -2.67 -5.23 -8.78
N ASP A 312 -3.74 -4.47 -9.06
CA ASP A 312 -3.67 -3.34 -10.00
C ASP A 312 -2.85 -2.18 -9.46
N GLY A 313 -2.63 -2.11 -8.14
CA GLY A 313 -1.82 -1.07 -7.53
C GLY A 313 -0.34 -1.21 -7.89
N VAL A 314 0.13 -2.43 -8.17
CA VAL A 314 1.53 -2.73 -8.51
C VAL A 314 2.03 -1.84 -9.65
N GLN A 315 1.26 -1.67 -10.72
CA GLN A 315 1.68 -0.82 -11.85
C GLN A 315 1.81 0.67 -11.50
N VAL A 316 1.19 1.11 -10.40
CA VAL A 316 1.25 2.49 -9.92
C VAL A 316 2.45 2.68 -9.01
N TRP A 317 2.65 1.82 -8.01
CA TRP A 317 3.72 2.01 -7.02
C TRP A 317 5.06 1.39 -7.40
N TRP A 318 5.07 0.31 -8.19
CA TRP A 318 6.30 -0.41 -8.51
C TRP A 318 7.37 0.47 -9.18
N PRO A 319 7.07 1.33 -10.18
CA PRO A 319 8.10 2.12 -10.84
C PRO A 319 8.91 3.01 -9.88
N GLU A 320 8.25 3.61 -8.89
CA GLU A 320 8.90 4.46 -7.89
C GLU A 320 9.66 3.62 -6.85
N VAL A 321 9.10 2.49 -6.44
CA VAL A 321 9.77 1.53 -5.55
C VAL A 321 11.01 0.92 -6.20
N GLU A 322 10.94 0.52 -7.46
CA GLU A 322 12.07 0.00 -8.23
C GLU A 322 13.21 1.01 -8.33
N ALA A 323 12.89 2.24 -8.74
CA ALA A 323 13.87 3.30 -8.86
C ALA A 323 14.50 3.66 -7.51
N PHE A 324 13.78 3.49 -6.41
CA PHE A 324 14.29 3.67 -5.05
C PHE A 324 15.18 2.50 -4.62
N LEU A 325 14.69 1.26 -4.72
CA LEU A 325 15.43 0.05 -4.38
C LEU A 325 16.77 -0.02 -5.15
N ALA A 326 16.76 0.25 -6.46
CA ALA A 326 17.98 0.27 -7.26
C ALA A 326 19.01 1.31 -6.77
N ARG A 327 18.57 2.49 -6.30
CA ARG A 327 19.47 3.52 -5.73
C ARG A 327 20.08 3.07 -4.42
N GLU A 328 19.30 2.38 -3.59
CA GLU A 328 19.77 1.86 -2.29
C GLU A 328 20.50 0.50 -2.44
N GLY A 329 20.84 0.09 -3.66
CA GLY A 329 21.61 -1.12 -3.94
C GLY A 329 20.85 -2.42 -3.67
N MET A 330 19.52 -2.40 -3.77
CA MET A 330 18.65 -3.56 -3.63
C MET A 330 18.37 -4.18 -5.02
N PRO A 331 18.31 -5.52 -5.16
CA PRO A 331 18.02 -6.17 -6.45
C PRO A 331 16.63 -5.81 -6.99
N THR A 332 16.50 -5.59 -8.31
CA THR A 332 15.21 -5.27 -8.94
C THR A 332 14.90 -6.07 -10.20
N ALA A 333 15.85 -6.89 -10.67
CA ALA A 333 15.67 -7.72 -11.85
C ALA A 333 14.63 -8.81 -11.58
N VAL A 334 13.79 -9.11 -12.57
CA VAL A 334 12.89 -10.26 -12.49
C VAL A 334 13.71 -11.53 -12.75
N GLU A 335 13.69 -12.43 -11.78
CA GLU A 335 14.46 -13.68 -11.77
C GLU A 335 13.56 -14.93 -11.80
N TYR A 336 12.29 -14.78 -11.43
CA TYR A 336 11.34 -15.90 -11.32
C TYR A 336 10.04 -15.56 -12.02
N ARG A 337 9.45 -16.57 -12.67
CA ARG A 337 8.07 -16.51 -13.15
C ARG A 337 7.13 -16.93 -12.01
N VAL A 338 6.35 -15.99 -11.50
CA VAL A 338 5.34 -16.26 -10.47
C VAL A 338 3.95 -16.13 -11.10
N PRO A 339 3.17 -17.22 -11.23
CA PRO A 339 1.84 -17.17 -11.81
C PRO A 339 0.91 -16.25 -11.02
N ALA A 340 0.18 -15.38 -11.73
CA ALA A 340 -0.95 -14.64 -11.18
C ALA A 340 -2.26 -15.39 -11.48
N PRO A 341 -3.33 -15.19 -10.69
CA PRO A 341 -4.65 -15.75 -11.00
C PRO A 341 -5.11 -15.36 -12.41
N ALA A 342 -5.26 -16.36 -13.27
CA ALA A 342 -5.70 -16.18 -14.65
C ALA A 342 -7.22 -16.05 -14.72
N ALA A 343 -7.70 -15.00 -15.40
CA ALA A 343 -9.11 -14.84 -15.65
C ALA A 343 -9.58 -15.90 -16.69
N PRO A 344 -10.75 -16.53 -16.50
CA PRO A 344 -11.34 -17.37 -17.54
C PRO A 344 -11.57 -16.59 -18.83
N HIS A 345 -11.55 -17.29 -19.96
CA HIS A 345 -11.87 -16.69 -21.25
C HIS A 345 -13.33 -16.21 -21.28
N GLY A 346 -13.55 -15.07 -21.94
CA GLY A 346 -14.90 -14.61 -22.24
C GLY A 346 -15.64 -15.61 -23.12
N THR A 347 -16.95 -15.61 -22.96
CA THR A 347 -17.91 -16.43 -23.72
C THR A 347 -18.84 -15.52 -24.49
N ASP A 348 -19.51 -16.07 -25.51
CA ASP A 348 -20.54 -15.36 -26.27
C ASP A 348 -21.94 -15.48 -25.63
N PHE A 349 -22.00 -15.78 -24.32
CA PHE A 349 -23.27 -16.00 -23.62
C PHE A 349 -24.16 -14.75 -23.60
N ALA A 350 -23.59 -13.59 -23.26
CA ALA A 350 -24.30 -12.32 -23.23
C ALA A 350 -23.33 -11.12 -23.25
N ALA A 351 -23.83 -9.95 -23.64
CA ALA A 351 -23.12 -8.69 -23.39
C ALA A 351 -22.99 -8.44 -21.88
N ILE A 352 -21.87 -7.88 -21.45
CA ILE A 352 -21.57 -7.65 -20.02
C ILE A 352 -22.61 -6.74 -19.34
N ASP A 353 -23.20 -5.81 -20.07
CA ASP A 353 -24.22 -4.88 -19.57
C ASP A 353 -25.65 -5.44 -19.59
N SER A 354 -25.85 -6.68 -20.07
CA SER A 354 -27.15 -7.35 -20.09
C SER A 354 -27.54 -7.88 -18.71
N VAL A 355 -28.03 -6.99 -17.84
CA VAL A 355 -28.44 -7.32 -16.46
C VAL A 355 -29.51 -8.41 -16.41
N SER A 356 -30.41 -8.47 -17.40
CA SER A 356 -31.47 -9.47 -17.47
C SER A 356 -30.98 -10.85 -17.93
N ALA A 357 -29.77 -10.96 -18.49
CA ALA A 357 -29.18 -12.23 -18.91
C ALA A 357 -28.47 -12.96 -17.76
N VAL A 358 -28.20 -12.29 -16.63
CA VAL A 358 -27.54 -12.93 -15.49
C VAL A 358 -28.48 -13.96 -14.88
N PRO A 359 -28.09 -15.25 -14.82
CA PRO A 359 -28.99 -16.31 -14.39
C PRO A 359 -29.26 -16.24 -12.88
N TYR A 360 -30.42 -16.77 -12.48
CA TYR A 360 -30.86 -16.96 -11.08
C TYR A 360 -31.09 -15.68 -10.25
N LEU A 361 -30.76 -14.50 -10.77
CA LEU A 361 -30.89 -13.26 -10.02
C LEU A 361 -32.33 -12.77 -9.90
N ASP A 362 -32.73 -12.45 -8.67
CA ASP A 362 -33.91 -11.63 -8.39
C ASP A 362 -33.63 -10.13 -8.58
N GLN A 363 -34.55 -9.26 -8.15
CA GLN A 363 -34.35 -7.82 -8.31
C GLN A 363 -33.14 -7.28 -7.54
N ALA A 364 -32.92 -7.75 -6.31
CA ALA A 364 -31.77 -7.34 -5.51
C ALA A 364 -30.47 -7.82 -6.15
N GLY A 365 -30.43 -9.04 -6.70
CA GLY A 365 -29.30 -9.52 -7.48
C GLY A 365 -29.01 -8.66 -8.72
N ARG A 366 -30.04 -8.29 -9.48
CA ARG A 366 -29.89 -7.38 -10.62
C ARG A 366 -29.37 -6.01 -10.21
N ASP A 367 -29.80 -5.48 -9.08
CA ASP A 367 -29.28 -4.23 -8.53
C ASP A 367 -27.81 -4.39 -8.09
N GLY A 368 -27.47 -5.51 -7.47
CA GLY A 368 -26.09 -5.91 -7.16
C GLY A 368 -25.21 -6.00 -8.39
N TYR A 369 -25.69 -6.60 -9.48
CA TYR A 369 -24.97 -6.68 -10.75
C TYR A 369 -24.77 -5.30 -11.39
N ARG A 370 -25.78 -4.42 -11.34
CA ARG A 370 -25.61 -3.02 -11.77
C ARG A 370 -24.57 -2.27 -10.94
N ASN A 371 -24.41 -2.61 -9.66
CA ASN A 371 -23.34 -2.06 -8.85
C ASN A 371 -21.98 -2.61 -9.27
N PHE A 372 -21.87 -3.92 -9.50
CA PHE A 372 -20.67 -4.58 -10.03
C PHE A 372 -20.16 -3.91 -11.33
N LEU A 373 -21.05 -3.56 -12.25
CA LEU A 373 -20.67 -2.92 -13.52
C LEU A 373 -19.97 -1.56 -13.34
N LYS A 374 -20.20 -0.87 -12.21
CA LYS A 374 -19.61 0.43 -11.87
C LYS A 374 -18.26 0.33 -11.16
N GLN A 375 -17.87 -0.87 -10.72
CA GLN A 375 -16.64 -1.10 -9.98
C GLN A 375 -15.41 -0.94 -10.89
N TYR A 376 -14.22 -0.73 -10.34
CA TYR A 376 -12.98 -0.68 -11.08
C TYR A 376 -12.58 -2.05 -11.66
N PRO A 377 -11.67 -2.10 -12.65
CA PRO A 377 -11.04 -3.36 -13.08
C PRO A 377 -10.41 -4.15 -11.92
N SER A 378 -10.14 -5.44 -12.17
CA SER A 378 -9.94 -6.50 -11.17
C SER A 378 -11.17 -6.67 -10.28
N ARG A 379 -12.23 -7.17 -10.90
CA ARG A 379 -13.52 -7.46 -10.28
C ARG A 379 -14.10 -8.78 -10.77
N ALA A 380 -14.92 -9.42 -9.97
CA ALA A 380 -15.64 -10.62 -10.36
C ALA A 380 -17.05 -10.67 -9.77
N PHE A 381 -17.97 -11.32 -10.49
CA PHE A 381 -19.34 -11.56 -10.06
C PHE A 381 -19.62 -13.06 -10.14
N ALA A 382 -20.13 -13.63 -9.05
CA ALA A 382 -20.49 -15.04 -8.92
C ALA A 382 -21.98 -15.19 -8.62
N VAL A 383 -22.57 -16.27 -9.16
CA VAL A 383 -23.98 -16.63 -9.01
C VAL A 383 -24.13 -18.12 -8.73
N SER A 384 -25.29 -18.49 -8.22
CA SER A 384 -25.65 -19.88 -7.91
C SER A 384 -27.11 -20.18 -8.30
N GLY A 385 -27.40 -21.44 -8.58
CA GLY A 385 -28.75 -21.97 -8.82
C GLY A 385 -29.76 -21.69 -7.69
N SER A 386 -29.28 -21.47 -6.47
CA SER A 386 -30.11 -21.13 -5.30
C SER A 386 -30.61 -19.68 -5.32
N GLY A 387 -30.09 -18.85 -6.22
CA GLY A 387 -30.33 -17.41 -6.28
C GLY A 387 -29.33 -16.57 -5.47
N ALA A 388 -28.41 -17.21 -4.75
CA ALA A 388 -27.30 -16.53 -4.07
C ALA A 388 -26.33 -15.90 -5.07
N TRP A 389 -25.74 -14.78 -4.68
CA TRP A 389 -24.77 -14.06 -5.51
C TRP A 389 -23.80 -13.25 -4.67
N SER A 390 -22.64 -12.97 -5.24
CA SER A 390 -21.71 -12.01 -4.66
C SER A 390 -20.79 -11.42 -5.72
N TRP A 391 -20.23 -10.25 -5.43
CA TRP A 391 -19.15 -9.70 -6.21
C TRP A 391 -18.05 -9.16 -5.31
N ALA A 392 -16.86 -9.05 -5.90
CA ALA A 392 -15.68 -8.50 -5.27
C ALA A 392 -14.88 -7.64 -6.25
N GLU A 393 -14.17 -6.65 -5.71
CA GLU A 393 -13.29 -5.73 -6.44
C GLU A 393 -11.96 -5.54 -5.68
N GLY A 394 -10.84 -5.56 -6.40
CA GLY A 394 -9.50 -5.38 -5.83
C GLY A 394 -8.88 -6.66 -5.26
N GLY A 395 -7.83 -6.48 -4.46
CA GLY A 395 -7.04 -7.56 -3.89
C GLY A 395 -6.18 -8.29 -4.93
N ASP A 396 -5.68 -9.49 -4.58
CA ASP A 396 -4.94 -10.35 -5.51
C ASP A 396 -5.88 -11.18 -6.41
N ASN A 397 -6.96 -11.74 -5.83
CA ASN A 397 -7.87 -12.65 -6.52
C ASN A 397 -9.36 -12.37 -6.23
N PRO A 398 -9.98 -11.34 -6.85
CA PRO A 398 -11.39 -11.01 -6.66
C PRO A 398 -12.32 -12.14 -7.11
N MET A 399 -11.87 -13.04 -8.00
CA MET A 399 -12.66 -14.19 -8.45
C MET A 399 -12.92 -15.18 -7.32
N ALA A 400 -11.86 -15.56 -6.60
CA ALA A 400 -11.98 -16.46 -5.45
C ALA A 400 -12.84 -15.85 -4.34
N VAL A 401 -12.69 -14.55 -4.08
CA VAL A 401 -13.48 -13.82 -3.07
C VAL A 401 -14.97 -13.81 -3.44
N ALA A 402 -15.32 -13.47 -4.69
CA ALA A 402 -16.71 -13.47 -5.15
C ALA A 402 -17.36 -14.86 -5.03
N VAL A 403 -16.65 -15.92 -5.42
CA VAL A 403 -17.17 -17.30 -5.31
C VAL A 403 -17.32 -17.71 -3.85
N ALA A 404 -16.32 -17.48 -3.01
CA ALA A 404 -16.36 -17.86 -1.60
C ALA A 404 -17.49 -17.15 -0.85
N ASN A 405 -17.70 -15.85 -1.11
CA ASN A 405 -18.77 -15.09 -0.47
C ASN A 405 -20.16 -15.48 -0.97
N CYS A 406 -20.31 -15.75 -2.27
CA CYS A 406 -21.55 -16.33 -2.79
C CYS A 406 -21.85 -17.67 -2.09
N GLN A 407 -20.83 -18.52 -1.91
CA GLN A 407 -21.01 -19.86 -1.35
C GLN A 407 -21.49 -19.85 0.11
N LYS A 408 -21.12 -18.83 0.90
CA LYS A 408 -21.60 -18.66 2.30
C LYS A 408 -23.13 -18.59 2.41
N HIS A 409 -23.80 -18.17 1.35
CA HIS A 409 -25.25 -17.97 1.33
C HIS A 409 -25.98 -18.94 0.39
N SER A 410 -25.27 -19.90 -0.19
CA SER A 410 -25.80 -20.81 -1.20
C SER A 410 -25.79 -22.26 -0.75
N SER A 411 -26.88 -22.98 -0.98
CA SER A 411 -26.93 -24.45 -0.94
C SER A 411 -26.28 -25.10 -2.17
N ASP A 412 -26.26 -24.40 -3.30
CA ASP A 412 -25.74 -24.90 -4.57
C ASP A 412 -24.35 -24.32 -4.83
N ALA A 413 -23.61 -24.89 -5.78
CA ALA A 413 -22.28 -24.41 -6.14
C ALA A 413 -22.34 -23.02 -6.77
N CYS A 414 -21.50 -22.11 -6.27
CA CYS A 414 -21.32 -20.79 -6.88
C CYS A 414 -20.30 -20.83 -8.03
N HIS A 415 -20.66 -20.18 -9.13
CA HIS A 415 -19.84 -20.10 -10.34
C HIS A 415 -19.67 -18.64 -10.79
N LEU A 416 -18.53 -18.35 -11.41
CA LEU A 416 -18.28 -17.02 -11.98
C LEU A 416 -19.21 -16.78 -13.17
N TYR A 417 -19.92 -15.66 -13.14
CA TYR A 417 -20.68 -15.16 -14.27
C TYR A 417 -19.87 -14.15 -15.09
N ALA A 418 -19.22 -13.21 -14.41
CA ALA A 418 -18.44 -12.15 -15.05
C ALA A 418 -17.11 -11.93 -14.33
N VAL A 419 -16.07 -11.67 -15.12
CA VAL A 419 -14.74 -11.27 -14.63
C VAL A 419 -14.29 -10.05 -15.43
N ASN A 420 -14.00 -8.96 -14.73
CA ASN A 420 -13.66 -7.66 -15.31
C ASN A 420 -14.76 -7.18 -16.29
N GLY A 421 -14.45 -7.13 -17.59
CA GLY A 421 -15.36 -6.71 -18.66
C GLY A 421 -16.01 -7.87 -19.43
N ASN A 422 -15.74 -9.12 -19.06
CA ASN A 422 -16.12 -10.29 -19.84
C ASN A 422 -17.15 -11.16 -19.09
N VAL A 423 -18.16 -11.64 -19.81
CA VAL A 423 -19.02 -12.72 -19.33
C VAL A 423 -18.29 -14.04 -19.54
N VAL A 424 -18.10 -14.82 -18.48
CA VAL A 424 -17.37 -16.10 -18.48
C VAL A 424 -18.30 -17.30 -18.28
N TRP A 425 -19.61 -17.06 -18.24
CA TRP A 425 -20.65 -18.07 -18.01
C TRP A 425 -20.89 -18.97 -19.23
N SER A 426 -21.15 -20.26 -19.00
CA SER A 426 -21.60 -21.19 -20.05
C SER A 426 -22.69 -22.13 -19.54
N ASN A 427 -23.63 -22.52 -20.40
CA ASN A 427 -24.79 -23.34 -20.03
C ASN A 427 -24.47 -24.80 -19.72
N ASP A 428 -23.22 -25.25 -19.92
CA ASP A 428 -22.78 -26.64 -19.70
C ASP A 428 -21.98 -26.85 -18.40
N ALA A 429 -21.93 -25.84 -17.53
CA ALA A 429 -21.35 -25.83 -16.18
C ALA A 429 -20.33 -26.95 -15.85
N THR A 430 -19.11 -26.84 -16.37
CA THR A 430 -17.89 -27.40 -15.73
C THR A 430 -16.69 -26.50 -16.03
N VAL A 431 -16.69 -25.28 -15.48
CA VAL A 431 -15.45 -24.53 -15.27
C VAL A 431 -15.26 -24.36 -13.77
N THR A 432 -14.86 -25.44 -13.11
CA THR A 432 -14.11 -25.31 -11.87
C THR A 432 -12.79 -24.63 -12.24
N ALA A 433 -12.53 -23.46 -11.67
CA ALA A 433 -11.17 -22.96 -11.60
C ALA A 433 -10.33 -24.07 -10.93
N ARG A 434 -9.47 -24.75 -11.70
CA ARG A 434 -8.57 -25.75 -11.15
C ARG A 434 -7.59 -25.03 -10.23
N ASN A 435 -7.87 -25.11 -8.93
CA ASN A 435 -6.83 -25.00 -7.93
C ASN A 435 -6.02 -26.29 -8.00
N ASP A 436 -4.92 -26.28 -8.75
CA ASP A 436 -3.93 -27.33 -8.63
C ASP A 436 -3.22 -27.19 -7.28
N ALA A 437 -3.82 -27.82 -6.26
CA ALA A 437 -3.16 -28.40 -5.09
C ALA A 437 -4.22 -29.15 -4.24
N SER A 438 -4.48 -30.42 -4.54
CA SER A 438 -5.18 -31.33 -3.63
C SER A 438 -4.19 -32.26 -2.94
N ALA A 439 -3.99 -32.04 -1.64
CA ALA A 439 -3.67 -33.09 -0.69
C ALA A 439 -4.49 -32.80 0.57
N GLY A 440 -5.28 -33.79 1.00
CA GLY A 440 -6.47 -33.60 1.79
C GLY A 440 -6.26 -33.07 3.21
N ALA A 441 -7.17 -32.20 3.61
CA ALA A 441 -7.70 -32.05 4.95
C ALA A 441 -9.08 -31.37 4.79
N THR A 442 -10.12 -31.93 5.39
CA THR A 442 -11.39 -31.23 5.61
C THR A 442 -11.10 -29.95 6.40
N PRO A 443 -11.38 -28.74 5.88
CA PRO A 443 -11.27 -27.54 6.69
C PRO A 443 -12.52 -27.44 7.55
N ASP A 444 -12.34 -27.50 8.87
CA ASP A 444 -13.31 -26.97 9.82
C ASP A 444 -13.62 -25.51 9.43
N ALA A 445 -14.89 -25.15 9.54
CA ALA A 445 -15.41 -23.83 9.22
C ALA A 445 -14.72 -22.74 10.06
N VAL A 446 -13.64 -22.17 9.53
CA VAL A 446 -13.06 -20.93 10.04
C VAL A 446 -13.88 -19.78 9.48
N ALA A 447 -14.60 -19.10 10.38
CA ALA A 447 -15.33 -17.89 10.08
C ALA A 447 -14.37 -16.81 9.56
N THR A 448 -14.35 -16.59 8.25
CA THR A 448 -13.78 -15.38 7.66
C THR A 448 -14.69 -14.21 8.05
N ALA A 449 -14.34 -13.49 9.11
CA ALA A 449 -14.95 -12.21 9.43
C ALA A 449 -14.59 -11.18 8.35
N ASP A 450 -15.56 -10.34 8.00
CA ASP A 450 -15.53 -9.32 6.94
C ASP A 450 -14.24 -8.51 6.92
N ASN A 451 -13.62 -8.47 5.74
CA ASN A 451 -12.41 -7.69 5.49
C ASN A 451 -12.82 -6.40 4.77
N ASP A 452 -13.37 -5.45 5.54
CA ASP A 452 -13.86 -4.16 5.03
C ASP A 452 -12.69 -3.25 4.60
N ARG A 453 -12.23 -3.44 3.36
CA ARG A 453 -11.77 -2.40 2.40
C ARG A 453 -11.93 -2.81 0.93
N HIS A 454 -12.38 -4.02 0.65
CA HIS A 454 -12.88 -4.37 -0.68
C HIS A 454 -14.35 -4.00 -0.76
N ALA A 455 -14.75 -3.36 -1.85
CA ALA A 455 -16.16 -3.17 -2.11
C ALA A 455 -16.75 -4.58 -2.32
N LEU A 456 -17.62 -5.00 -1.40
CA LEU A 456 -18.23 -6.32 -1.35
C LEU A 456 -19.74 -6.13 -1.27
N ALA A 457 -20.49 -6.92 -2.04
CA ALA A 457 -21.89 -7.18 -1.71
C ALA A 457 -22.18 -8.67 -1.94
N SER A 458 -23.03 -9.22 -1.08
CA SER A 458 -23.42 -10.63 -1.06
C SER A 458 -24.88 -10.75 -0.64
N ARG A 459 -25.53 -11.81 -1.11
CA ARG A 459 -26.82 -12.26 -0.61
C ARG A 459 -26.93 -13.76 -0.65
#